data_AF-A0A968UVA5-F1
#
_entry.id   AF-A0A968UVA5-F1
#
_cell.length_a   1.000
_cell.length_b   1.000
_cell.length_c   1.000
_cell.angle_alpha   90.00
_cell.angle_beta   90.00
_cell.angle_gamma   90.00
#
_symmetry.space_group_name_H-M   'P 1'
#
loop_
_entity.id
_entity.type
_entity.pdbx_description
1 polymer ?
#
loop_
_entity_poly.entity_id
_entity_poly.type
_entity_poly.pdbx_seq_one_letter_code
_entity_poly.pdbx_strand_id
1 'polypeptide(L)'
;MPILIDENDVVEVAQKIETLKKSQQQQIPPGYVPIEMSTKGKLGVPEVLYARNFSTEDVVNLSMATDILLPERLIATLRSLLLDKTVRVEDWPDKSVIELLVKIYANFFTPMLTSIAFPWNEEDIDWLENHDQKDKIEALREGKWNPIVDIDLRKINIKDIDPDVRDYIIIKRKKGVPLEAKFSTYPRIGDTLIIKKL
;
A
#
# COMPACT_ATOMS: atom_id res chain seq x y z
N MET A 1 32.73 19.29 38.82
CA MET A 1 33.80 18.99 37.85
C MET A 1 33.16 18.98 36.47
N PRO A 2 33.59 19.82 35.53
CA PRO A 2 33.09 19.75 34.15
C PRO A 2 33.69 18.53 33.45
N ILE A 3 32.83 17.76 32.78
CA ILE A 3 33.23 16.64 31.93
C ILE A 3 33.84 17.27 30.67
N LEU A 4 35.17 17.18 30.54
CA LEU A 4 35.89 17.54 29.32
C LEU A 4 35.60 16.44 28.30
N ILE A 5 34.70 16.72 27.36
CA ILE A 5 34.52 15.89 26.17
C ILE A 5 35.68 16.26 25.24
N ASP A 6 36.59 15.31 25.02
CA ASP A 6 37.71 15.48 24.09
C ASP A 6 37.13 15.67 22.67
N GLU A 7 37.56 16.70 21.95
CA GLU A 7 37.11 16.96 20.57
C GLU A 7 37.39 15.74 19.66
N ASN A 8 38.38 14.91 19.99
CA ASN A 8 38.67 13.68 19.28
C ASN A 8 37.59 12.60 19.45
N ASP A 9 36.95 12.50 20.62
CA ASP A 9 35.87 11.54 20.87
C ASP A 9 34.61 11.89 20.04
N VAL A 10 34.35 13.18 19.83
CA VAL A 10 33.20 13.66 19.03
C VAL A 10 33.43 13.35 17.54
N VAL A 11 34.66 13.54 17.06
CA VAL A 11 35.04 13.24 15.67
C VAL A 11 35.01 11.73 15.40
N GLU A 12 35.49 10.91 16.34
CA GLU A 12 35.51 9.45 16.19
C GLU A 12 34.09 8.85 16.17
N VAL A 13 33.18 9.39 17.00
CA VAL A 13 31.75 9.01 16.99
C VAL A 13 31.06 9.47 15.70
N ALA A 14 31.34 10.68 15.21
CA ALA A 14 30.79 11.17 13.94
C ALA A 14 31.27 10.33 12.75
N GLN A 15 32.55 9.98 12.71
CA GLN A 15 33.12 9.11 11.68
C GLN A 15 32.56 7.68 11.78
N LYS A 16 32.35 7.13 12.99
CA LYS A 16 31.69 5.83 13.16
C LYS A 16 30.26 5.85 12.66
N ILE A 17 29.49 6.91 12.93
CA ILE A 17 28.11 7.09 12.45
C ILE A 17 28.09 7.22 10.92
N GLU A 18 29.04 7.94 10.34
CA GLU A 18 29.13 8.13 8.88
C GLU A 18 29.58 6.85 8.17
N THR A 19 30.47 6.08 8.79
CA THR A 19 30.93 4.77 8.29
C THR A 19 29.83 3.72 8.44
N LEU A 20 29.04 3.75 9.53
CA LEU A 20 27.85 2.91 9.70
C LEU A 20 26.78 3.23 8.65
N LYS A 21 26.53 4.52 8.36
CA LYS A 21 25.63 4.96 7.28
C LYS A 21 26.11 4.51 5.89
N LYS A 22 27.42 4.51 5.63
CA LYS A 22 28.00 3.98 4.37
C LYS A 22 27.98 2.46 4.28
N SER A 23 28.16 1.75 5.40
CA SER A 23 28.14 0.28 5.44
C SER A 23 26.76 -0.35 5.21
N GLN A 24 25.68 0.45 5.29
CA GLN A 24 24.32 0.05 4.95
C GLN A 24 23.80 0.64 3.64
N GLN A 25 24.66 1.23 2.80
CA GLN A 25 24.33 1.43 1.40
C GLN A 25 24.35 0.06 0.72
N GLN A 26 23.27 -0.71 0.87
CA GLN A 26 22.95 -1.77 -0.08
C GLN A 26 23.13 -1.18 -1.47
N GLN A 27 24.03 -1.74 -2.27
CA GLN A 27 24.17 -1.35 -3.67
C GLN A 27 22.83 -1.64 -4.35
N ILE A 28 22.03 -0.61 -4.55
CA ILE A 28 20.72 -0.72 -5.19
C ILE A 28 20.98 -1.13 -6.65
N PRO A 29 20.51 -2.30 -7.10
CA PRO A 29 20.74 -2.73 -8.47
C PRO A 29 20.04 -1.82 -9.47
N PRO A 30 20.54 -1.69 -10.70
CA PRO A 30 19.85 -0.98 -11.76
C PRO A 30 18.41 -1.48 -11.95
N GLY A 31 17.47 -0.56 -12.18
CA GLY A 31 16.06 -0.88 -12.40
C GLY A 31 15.19 -0.92 -11.14
N TYR A 32 15.78 -0.76 -9.95
CA TYR A 32 15.04 -0.56 -8.70
C TYR A 32 14.92 0.93 -8.38
N VAL A 33 13.72 1.34 -7.96
CA VAL A 33 13.43 2.72 -7.52
C VAL A 33 12.95 2.72 -6.06
N PRO A 34 13.30 3.73 -5.26
CA PRO A 34 12.77 3.89 -3.92
C PRO A 34 11.28 4.24 -3.98
N ILE A 35 10.50 3.61 -3.11
CA ILE A 35 9.08 3.89 -2.88
C ILE A 35 8.93 4.15 -1.38
N GLU A 36 8.61 5.39 -1.03
CA GLU A 36 8.25 5.77 0.33
C GLU A 36 6.80 5.36 0.60
N MET A 37 6.50 4.79 1.76
CA MET A 37 5.16 4.34 2.16
C MET A 37 4.55 5.30 3.19
N SER A 38 3.24 5.58 3.09
CA SER A 38 2.55 6.50 4.00
C SER A 38 2.40 5.95 5.42
N THR A 39 2.70 4.66 5.61
CA THR A 39 2.76 4.00 6.91
C THR A 39 3.97 4.39 7.75
N LYS A 40 5.00 5.02 7.16
CA LYS A 40 6.21 5.48 7.88
C LYS A 40 6.86 4.41 8.78
N GLY A 41 6.96 3.18 8.30
CA GLY A 41 7.57 2.09 9.05
C GLY A 41 6.64 1.35 10.03
N LYS A 42 5.34 1.69 10.06
CA LYS A 42 4.33 1.09 10.96
C LYS A 42 3.59 -0.08 10.29
N LEU A 43 2.80 -0.82 11.08
CA LEU A 43 1.96 -1.93 10.59
C LEU A 43 2.73 -3.04 9.86
N GLY A 44 4.02 -3.22 10.16
CA GLY A 44 4.89 -4.18 9.47
C GLY A 44 5.30 -3.78 8.05
N VAL A 45 5.00 -2.55 7.64
CA VAL A 45 5.34 -1.98 6.34
C VAL A 45 6.59 -1.10 6.50
N PRO A 46 7.68 -1.33 5.74
CA PRO A 46 8.85 -0.46 5.75
C PRO A 46 8.51 0.99 5.37
N GLU A 47 9.24 1.95 5.94
CA GLU A 47 9.10 3.36 5.56
C GLU A 47 9.49 3.60 4.10
N VAL A 48 10.61 2.99 3.67
CA VAL A 48 11.07 3.02 2.29
C VAL A 48 11.40 1.60 1.86
N LEU A 49 10.97 1.25 0.65
CA LEU A 49 11.31 -0.01 -0.01
C LEU A 49 11.82 0.27 -1.42
N TYR A 50 12.56 -0.67 -1.99
CA TYR A 50 13.04 -0.58 -3.37
C TYR A 50 12.31 -1.59 -4.22
N ALA A 51 11.67 -1.13 -5.30
CA ALA A 51 10.90 -1.98 -6.21
C ALA A 51 11.36 -1.79 -7.65
N ARG A 52 11.30 -2.86 -8.46
CA ARG A 52 11.51 -2.80 -9.91
C ARG A 52 10.18 -2.80 -10.68
N ASN A 53 10.24 -2.49 -11.97
CA ASN A 53 9.10 -2.64 -12.86
C ASN A 53 8.72 -4.13 -13.05
N PHE A 54 7.47 -4.37 -13.46
CA PHE A 54 6.99 -5.67 -13.90
C PHE A 54 7.81 -6.18 -15.09
N SER A 55 8.20 -7.45 -15.02
CA SER A 55 8.69 -8.17 -16.19
C SER A 55 7.50 -8.70 -16.99
N THR A 56 7.73 -9.09 -18.25
CA THR A 56 6.71 -9.76 -19.07
C THR A 56 6.20 -11.04 -18.38
N GLU A 57 7.08 -11.78 -17.71
CA GLU A 57 6.71 -12.97 -16.95
C GLU A 57 5.77 -12.65 -15.78
N ASP A 58 6.04 -11.57 -15.05
CA ASP A 58 5.19 -11.11 -13.94
C ASP A 58 3.76 -10.78 -14.44
N VAL A 59 3.64 -10.09 -15.58
CA VAL A 59 2.33 -9.73 -16.18
C VAL A 59 1.58 -10.97 -16.67
N VAL A 60 2.28 -11.89 -17.35
CA VAL A 60 1.67 -13.14 -17.84
C VAL A 60 1.18 -13.97 -16.65
N ASN A 61 1.98 -14.12 -15.60
CA ASN A 61 1.61 -14.85 -14.40
C ASN A 61 0.35 -14.29 -13.72
N LEU A 62 0.18 -12.97 -13.68
CA LEU A 62 -1.03 -12.34 -13.17
C LEU A 62 -2.24 -12.56 -14.10
N SER A 63 -2.04 -12.47 -15.41
CA SER A 63 -3.13 -12.62 -16.40
C SER A 63 -3.73 -14.04 -16.44
N MET A 64 -2.95 -15.05 -16.04
CA MET A 64 -3.38 -16.45 -15.98
C MET A 64 -3.99 -16.82 -14.62
N ALA A 65 -4.00 -15.91 -13.64
CA ALA A 65 -4.57 -16.17 -12.34
C ALA A 65 -6.10 -16.24 -12.40
N THR A 66 -6.70 -17.28 -11.82
CA THR A 66 -8.15 -17.31 -11.57
C THR A 66 -8.50 -16.42 -10.38
N ASP A 67 -9.74 -15.93 -10.30
CA ASP A 67 -10.18 -15.03 -9.22
C ASP A 67 -9.87 -15.53 -7.82
N ILE A 68 -9.94 -16.86 -7.62
CA ILE A 68 -9.66 -17.52 -6.34
C ILE A 68 -8.16 -17.42 -5.98
N LEU A 69 -7.28 -17.51 -6.97
CA LEU A 69 -5.82 -17.52 -6.78
C LEU A 69 -5.19 -16.14 -6.98
N LEU A 70 -5.97 -15.15 -7.44
CA LEU A 70 -5.49 -13.81 -7.75
C LEU A 70 -4.78 -13.15 -6.55
N PRO A 71 -5.29 -13.19 -5.31
CA PRO A 71 -4.60 -12.58 -4.18
C PRO A 71 -3.21 -13.20 -3.92
N GLU A 72 -3.12 -14.53 -3.96
CA GLU A 72 -1.86 -15.24 -3.74
C GLU A 72 -0.84 -14.93 -4.84
N ARG A 73 -1.29 -14.93 -6.09
CA ARG A 73 -0.45 -14.59 -7.26
C ARG A 73 0.00 -13.13 -7.23
N LEU A 74 -0.86 -12.22 -6.81
CA LEU A 74 -0.55 -10.81 -6.62
C LEU A 74 0.56 -10.63 -5.57
N ILE A 75 0.41 -11.24 -4.40
CA ILE A 75 1.41 -11.18 -3.33
C ILE A 75 2.76 -11.76 -3.79
N ALA A 76 2.74 -12.92 -4.44
CA ALA A 76 3.95 -13.55 -4.97
C ALA A 76 4.65 -12.64 -5.99
N THR A 77 3.88 -12.00 -6.87
CA THR A 77 4.40 -11.07 -7.87
C THR A 77 4.99 -9.83 -7.20
N LEU A 78 4.28 -9.20 -6.25
CA LEU A 78 4.79 -8.05 -5.52
C LEU A 78 6.12 -8.35 -4.81
N ARG A 79 6.23 -9.51 -4.14
CA ARG A 79 7.50 -9.95 -3.52
C ARG A 79 8.62 -10.18 -4.54
N SER A 80 8.28 -10.57 -5.78
CA SER A 80 9.24 -10.70 -6.87
C SER A 80 9.84 -9.33 -7.27
N LEU A 81 9.02 -8.27 -7.20
CA LEU A 81 9.40 -6.89 -7.55
C LEU A 81 10.23 -6.21 -6.47
N LEU A 82 10.09 -6.58 -5.21
CA LEU A 82 10.86 -5.97 -4.10
C LEU A 82 12.31 -6.41 -4.10
N LEU A 83 13.23 -5.49 -3.80
CA LEU A 83 14.65 -5.81 -3.63
C LEU A 83 14.86 -6.66 -2.37
N ASP A 84 14.28 -6.22 -1.26
CA ASP A 84 14.35 -6.91 0.02
C ASP A 84 13.39 -8.11 0.04
N LYS A 85 13.97 -9.32 0.08
CA LYS A 85 13.21 -10.58 0.10
C LYS A 85 12.70 -10.97 1.49
N THR A 86 13.11 -10.25 2.53
CA THR A 86 12.61 -10.43 3.90
C THR A 86 11.26 -9.74 4.12
N VAL A 87 10.89 -8.81 3.23
CA VAL A 87 9.60 -8.13 3.27
C VAL A 87 8.45 -9.11 2.99
N ARG A 88 7.51 -9.17 3.93
CA ARG A 88 6.32 -10.02 3.88
C ARG A 88 5.08 -9.19 3.55
N VAL A 89 4.84 -8.98 2.27
CA VAL A 89 3.70 -8.19 1.77
C VAL A 89 2.37 -8.82 2.18
N GLU A 90 2.33 -10.14 2.41
CA GLU A 90 1.15 -10.84 2.93
C GLU A 90 0.70 -10.36 4.32
N ASP A 91 1.61 -9.80 5.13
CA ASP A 91 1.30 -9.36 6.49
C ASP A 91 0.79 -7.91 6.52
N TRP A 92 0.70 -7.25 5.37
CA TRP A 92 0.40 -5.83 5.27
C TRP A 92 -1.11 -5.55 5.24
N PRO A 93 -1.53 -4.37 5.71
CA PRO A 93 -2.88 -3.90 5.48
C PRO A 93 -3.19 -3.79 3.98
N ASP A 94 -4.42 -4.13 3.58
CA ASP A 94 -4.86 -4.05 2.17
C ASP A 94 -4.56 -2.71 1.53
N LYS A 95 -4.78 -1.62 2.28
CA LYS A 95 -4.57 -0.25 1.82
C LYS A 95 -3.10 0.05 1.51
N SER A 96 -2.17 -0.52 2.26
CA SER A 96 -0.72 -0.36 2.02
C SER A 96 -0.28 -1.14 0.78
N VAL A 97 -0.91 -2.28 0.49
CA VAL A 97 -0.65 -3.02 -0.75
C VAL A 97 -1.19 -2.27 -1.97
N ILE A 98 -2.40 -1.70 -1.86
CA ILE A 98 -2.97 -0.84 -2.91
C ILE A 98 -2.08 0.39 -3.14
N GLU A 99 -1.62 1.03 -2.08
CA GLU A 99 -0.68 2.16 -2.16
C GLU A 99 0.59 1.76 -2.93
N LEU A 100 1.20 0.62 -2.60
CA LEU A 100 2.37 0.11 -3.30
C LEU A 100 2.09 -0.08 -4.80
N LEU A 101 0.97 -0.69 -5.17
CA LEU A 101 0.58 -0.90 -6.56
C LEU A 101 0.43 0.42 -7.33
N VAL A 102 -0.26 1.40 -6.74
CA VAL A 102 -0.44 2.73 -7.33
C VAL A 102 0.91 3.42 -7.51
N LYS A 103 1.79 3.35 -6.51
CA LYS A 103 3.13 3.95 -6.57
C LYS A 103 4.02 3.27 -7.62
N ILE A 104 4.00 1.93 -7.73
CA ILE A 104 4.71 1.21 -8.79
C ILE A 104 4.20 1.66 -10.16
N TYR A 105 2.89 1.70 -10.36
CA TYR A 105 2.29 2.11 -11.63
C TYR A 105 2.69 3.54 -12.01
N ALA A 106 2.56 4.48 -11.07
CA ALA A 106 2.90 5.89 -11.29
C ALA A 106 4.40 6.11 -11.58
N ASN A 107 5.29 5.34 -10.96
CA ASN A 107 6.74 5.46 -11.17
C ASN A 107 7.20 4.88 -12.51
N PHE A 108 6.62 3.77 -12.96
CA PHE A 108 7.14 3.03 -14.11
C PHE A 108 6.34 3.15 -15.41
N PHE A 109 5.05 3.52 -15.36
CA PHE A 109 4.18 3.56 -16.53
C PHE A 109 3.74 4.98 -16.85
N THR A 110 2.76 5.48 -16.11
CA THR A 110 2.19 6.80 -16.35
C THR A 110 1.52 7.31 -15.07
N PRO A 111 1.61 8.62 -14.77
CA PRO A 111 0.86 9.23 -13.69
C PRO A 111 -0.64 9.34 -14.00
N MET A 112 -1.10 9.02 -15.21
CA MET A 112 -2.50 9.12 -15.61
C MET A 112 -3.08 7.74 -15.89
N LEU A 113 -4.09 7.33 -15.15
CA LEU A 113 -4.94 6.21 -15.53
C LEU A 113 -6.02 6.72 -16.48
N THR A 114 -5.90 6.37 -17.75
CA THR A 114 -6.85 6.80 -18.77
C THR A 114 -7.96 5.80 -18.95
N SER A 115 -9.12 6.29 -19.38
CA SER A 115 -10.22 5.44 -19.84
C SER A 115 -10.82 4.51 -18.77
N ILE A 116 -10.90 4.96 -17.51
CA ILE A 116 -11.52 4.20 -16.43
C ILE A 116 -13.04 4.39 -16.47
N ALA A 117 -13.78 3.28 -16.41
CA ALA A 117 -15.23 3.32 -16.25
C ALA A 117 -15.58 3.94 -14.89
N PHE A 118 -16.36 5.02 -14.92
CA PHE A 118 -16.83 5.69 -13.71
C PHE A 118 -17.98 4.87 -13.10
N PRO A 119 -17.82 4.36 -11.87
CA PRO A 119 -18.90 3.67 -11.19
C PRO A 119 -19.94 4.71 -10.76
N TRP A 120 -21.09 4.72 -11.44
CA TRP A 120 -22.22 5.58 -11.08
C TRP A 120 -23.16 4.89 -10.10
N ASN A 121 -23.86 5.67 -9.28
CA ASN A 121 -24.84 5.19 -8.31
C ASN A 121 -26.19 5.92 -8.46
N GLU A 122 -27.13 5.68 -7.52
CA GLU A 122 -28.43 6.36 -7.53
C GLU A 122 -28.31 7.88 -7.28
N GLU A 123 -27.34 8.33 -6.49
CA GLU A 123 -27.10 9.77 -6.26
C GLU A 123 -26.69 10.49 -7.55
N ASP A 124 -25.91 9.83 -8.41
CA ASP A 124 -25.54 10.35 -9.74
C ASP A 124 -26.76 10.44 -10.67
N ILE A 125 -27.71 9.49 -10.57
CA ILE A 125 -28.98 9.55 -11.29
C ILE A 125 -29.82 10.72 -10.79
N ASP A 126 -29.98 10.87 -9.47
CA ASP A 126 -30.73 11.96 -8.87
C ASP A 126 -30.14 13.32 -9.28
N TRP A 127 -28.80 13.42 -9.36
CA TRP A 127 -28.13 14.61 -9.88
C TRP A 127 -28.51 14.89 -11.33
N LEU A 128 -28.52 13.88 -12.21
CA LEU A 128 -28.92 14.03 -13.62
C LEU A 128 -30.40 14.39 -13.78
N GLU A 129 -31.28 13.86 -12.93
CA GLU A 129 -32.72 14.17 -12.91
C GLU A 129 -32.95 15.63 -12.55
N ASN A 130 -32.23 16.13 -11.53
CA ASN A 130 -32.27 17.52 -11.10
C ASN A 130 -31.71 18.51 -12.14
N HIS A 131 -30.92 18.02 -13.11
CA HIS A 131 -30.37 18.81 -14.22
C HIS A 131 -31.07 18.54 -15.57
N ASP A 132 -32.24 17.89 -15.56
CA ASP A 132 -33.08 17.56 -16.72
C ASP A 132 -32.34 16.81 -17.85
N GLN A 133 -31.37 15.96 -17.50
CA GLN A 133 -30.59 15.16 -18.47
C GLN A 133 -31.19 13.77 -18.70
N LYS A 134 -32.48 13.72 -19.07
CA LYS A 134 -33.26 12.47 -19.22
C LYS A 134 -32.65 11.47 -20.21
N ASP A 135 -32.18 11.95 -21.35
CA ASP A 135 -31.56 11.10 -22.38
C ASP A 135 -30.30 10.37 -21.86
N LYS A 136 -29.57 11.02 -20.95
CA LYS A 136 -28.35 10.43 -20.36
C LYS A 136 -28.67 9.39 -19.30
N ILE A 137 -29.75 9.57 -18.55
CA ILE A 137 -30.21 8.60 -17.54
C ILE A 137 -30.63 7.30 -18.23
N GLU A 138 -31.41 7.40 -19.31
CA GLU A 138 -31.82 6.24 -20.09
C GLU A 138 -30.62 5.54 -20.72
N ALA A 139 -29.69 6.30 -21.33
CA ALA A 139 -28.46 5.74 -21.88
C ALA A 139 -27.55 5.09 -20.83
N LEU A 140 -27.49 5.62 -19.61
CA LEU A 140 -26.77 5.03 -18.47
C LEU A 140 -27.41 3.71 -18.03
N ARG A 141 -28.73 3.70 -17.81
CA ARG A 141 -29.47 2.51 -17.36
C ARG A 141 -29.45 1.38 -18.39
N GLU A 142 -29.49 1.71 -19.67
CA GLU A 142 -29.39 0.74 -20.78
C GLU A 142 -27.95 0.33 -21.10
N GLY A 143 -26.94 0.91 -20.44
CA GLY A 143 -25.53 0.65 -20.70
C GLY A 143 -25.02 1.15 -22.06
N LYS A 144 -25.80 1.98 -22.77
CA LYS A 144 -25.40 2.64 -24.02
C LYS A 144 -24.37 3.74 -23.77
N TRP A 145 -24.45 4.38 -22.61
CA TRP A 145 -23.47 5.35 -22.14
C TRP A 145 -22.82 4.84 -20.86
N ASN A 146 -21.51 4.55 -20.95
CA ASN A 146 -20.67 4.25 -19.80
C ASN A 146 -19.72 5.44 -19.60
N PRO A 147 -19.88 6.27 -18.56
CA PRO A 147 -19.03 7.42 -18.37
C PRO A 147 -17.59 6.96 -18.13
N ILE A 148 -16.66 7.67 -18.75
CA ILE A 148 -15.24 7.36 -18.69
C ILE A 148 -14.52 8.56 -18.10
N VAL A 149 -13.62 8.30 -17.15
CA VAL A 149 -12.81 9.32 -16.50
C VAL A 149 -11.33 8.98 -16.58
N ASP A 150 -10.52 10.03 -16.60
CA ASP A 150 -9.07 9.94 -16.45
C ASP A 150 -8.70 10.33 -15.01
N ILE A 151 -7.86 9.53 -14.37
CA ILE A 151 -7.43 9.75 -12.98
C ILE A 151 -5.95 10.11 -12.95
N ASP A 152 -5.64 11.34 -12.51
CA ASP A 152 -4.26 11.79 -12.29
C ASP A 152 -3.77 11.32 -10.92
N LEU A 153 -2.91 10.30 -10.92
CA LEU A 153 -2.34 9.68 -9.73
C LEU A 153 -1.51 10.66 -8.89
N ARG A 154 -0.98 11.74 -9.49
CA ARG A 154 -0.23 12.79 -8.75
C ARG A 154 -1.14 13.63 -7.86
N LYS A 155 -2.45 13.64 -8.15
CA LYS A 155 -3.45 14.38 -7.36
C LYS A 155 -4.10 13.52 -6.28
N ILE A 156 -3.74 12.24 -6.17
CA ILE A 156 -4.25 11.38 -5.11
C ILE A 156 -3.65 11.84 -3.78
N ASN A 157 -4.53 12.24 -2.86
CA ASN A 157 -4.14 12.61 -1.51
C ASN A 157 -3.94 11.34 -0.66
N ILE A 158 -2.71 10.83 -0.64
CA ILE A 158 -2.33 9.72 0.24
C ILE A 158 -2.11 10.30 1.64
N LYS A 159 -2.98 9.91 2.59
CA LYS A 159 -2.86 10.35 3.97
C LYS A 159 -1.83 9.49 4.69
N ASP A 160 -0.91 10.15 5.38
CA ASP A 160 0.01 9.49 6.29
C ASP A 160 -0.75 8.89 7.47
N ILE A 161 -0.25 7.75 7.95
CA ILE A 161 -0.78 7.15 9.17
C ILE A 161 -0.39 7.99 10.38
N ASP A 162 -1.28 8.01 11.37
CA ASP A 162 -1.01 8.65 12.67
C ASP A 162 0.23 8.00 13.31
N PRO A 163 1.24 8.77 13.76
CA PRO A 163 2.42 8.24 14.44
C PRO A 163 2.10 7.36 15.65
N ASP A 164 0.98 7.62 16.33
CA ASP A 164 0.52 6.95 17.55
C ASP A 164 -0.37 5.73 17.27
N VAL A 165 -0.53 5.35 15.99
CA VAL A 165 -1.30 4.17 15.62
C VAL A 165 -0.68 2.92 16.25
N ARG A 166 -1.55 2.05 16.78
CA ARG A 166 -1.15 0.75 17.32
C ARG A 166 -1.37 -0.33 16.27
N ASP A 167 -0.36 -1.16 16.06
CA ASP A 167 -0.45 -2.30 15.15
C ASP A 167 -1.44 -3.37 15.63
N TYR A 168 -1.65 -3.47 16.95
CA TYR A 168 -2.50 -4.47 17.57
C TYR A 168 -3.37 -3.90 18.70
N ILE A 169 -4.56 -4.49 18.82
CA ILE A 169 -5.45 -4.35 19.98
C ILE A 169 -5.24 -5.57 20.88
N ILE A 170 -4.99 -5.32 22.16
CA ILE A 170 -4.76 -6.37 23.15
C ILE A 170 -5.99 -6.50 24.04
N ILE A 171 -6.68 -7.64 23.96
CA ILE A 171 -7.81 -7.98 24.83
C ILE A 171 -7.29 -8.90 25.93
N LYS A 172 -7.38 -8.45 27.18
CA LYS A 172 -6.99 -9.23 28.36
C LYS A 172 -8.23 -9.61 29.17
N ARG A 173 -8.28 -10.86 29.63
CA ARG A 173 -9.34 -11.30 30.55
C ARG A 173 -9.13 -10.67 31.94
N LYS A 174 -10.17 -10.05 32.50
CA LYS A 174 -10.10 -9.36 33.81
C LYS A 174 -9.95 -10.28 35.04
N LYS A 175 -10.36 -11.55 34.98
CA LYS A 175 -10.28 -12.51 36.11
C LYS A 175 -10.06 -13.94 35.62
N GLY A 176 -9.22 -14.71 36.33
CA GLY A 176 -8.88 -16.11 36.02
C GLY A 176 -7.50 -16.29 35.39
N VAL A 177 -7.30 -17.39 34.66
CA VAL A 177 -6.05 -17.66 33.91
C VAL A 177 -5.74 -16.47 32.98
N PRO A 178 -4.51 -15.94 32.97
CA PRO A 178 -4.14 -14.83 32.10
C PRO A 178 -4.23 -15.29 30.64
N LEU A 179 -5.29 -14.86 29.96
CA LEU A 179 -5.46 -14.99 28.53
C LEU A 179 -5.30 -13.60 27.91
N GLU A 180 -4.34 -13.48 27.00
CA GLU A 180 -4.11 -12.30 26.18
C GLU A 180 -4.35 -12.67 24.72
N ALA A 181 -5.27 -11.97 24.06
CA ALA A 181 -5.50 -12.09 22.63
C ALA A 181 -5.05 -10.79 21.96
N LYS A 182 -4.23 -10.90 20.92
CA LYS A 182 -3.77 -9.78 20.09
C LYS A 182 -4.45 -9.85 18.74
N PHE A 183 -5.13 -8.77 18.36
CA PHE A 183 -5.79 -8.64 17.06
C PHE A 183 -5.10 -7.54 16.27
N SER A 184 -4.82 -7.78 14.99
CA SER A 184 -4.34 -6.71 14.09
C SER A 184 -5.38 -5.61 14.03
N THR A 185 -4.94 -4.35 14.10
CA THR A 185 -5.86 -3.20 14.06
C THR A 185 -6.48 -2.99 12.67
N TYR A 186 -5.82 -3.48 11.61
CA TYR A 186 -6.24 -3.34 10.22
C TYR A 186 -6.38 -4.71 9.54
N PRO A 187 -7.34 -4.85 8.62
CA PRO A 187 -7.48 -6.06 7.80
C PRO A 187 -6.29 -6.18 6.85
N ARG A 188 -5.83 -7.42 6.68
CA ARG A 188 -4.74 -7.82 5.78
C ARG A 188 -5.27 -8.61 4.59
N ILE A 189 -4.46 -8.72 3.54
CA ILE A 189 -4.87 -9.43 2.33
C ILE A 189 -5.08 -10.90 2.66
N GLY A 190 -6.30 -11.39 2.43
CA GLY A 190 -6.69 -12.77 2.72
C GLY A 190 -7.41 -12.98 4.05
N ASP A 191 -7.56 -11.92 4.87
CA ASP A 191 -8.43 -11.99 6.05
C ASP A 191 -9.87 -12.30 5.63
N THR A 192 -10.42 -13.41 6.11
CA THR A 192 -11.79 -13.84 5.80
C THR A 192 -12.72 -13.53 6.96
N LEU A 193 -13.71 -12.66 6.74
CA LEU A 193 -14.78 -12.40 7.70
C LEU A 193 -15.95 -13.37 7.44
N ILE A 194 -16.12 -14.37 8.30
CA ILE A 194 -17.30 -15.26 8.25
C ILE A 194 -18.41 -14.62 9.08
N ILE A 195 -19.37 -13.97 8.41
CA ILE A 195 -20.58 -13.47 9.06
C ILE A 195 -21.58 -14.63 9.17
N LYS A 196 -21.70 -15.24 10.35
CA LYS A 196 -22.83 -16.12 10.67
C LYS A 196 -24.01 -15.24 11.10
N LYS A 197 -25.12 -15.32 10.36
CA LYS A 197 -26.40 -14.78 10.79
C LYS A 197 -26.86 -15.56 12.03
N LEU A 198 -27.03 -14.86 13.15
CA LEU A 198 -27.63 -15.41 14.38
C LEU A 198 -29.14 -15.58 14.21
#